data_AF-A0A7C4UV48-F1
#
_entry.id   AF-A0A7C4UV48-F1
#
_cell.length_a   1.000
_cell.length_b   1.000
_cell.length_c   1.000
_cell.angle_alpha   90.00
_cell.angle_beta   90.00
_cell.angle_gamma   90.00
#
_symmetry.space_group_name_H-M   'P 1'
#
loop_
_entity.id
_entity.type
_entity.pdbx_description
1 polymer ?
#
loop_
_entity_poly.entity_id
_entity_poly.type
_entity_poly.pdbx_seq_one_letter_code
_entity_poly.pdbx_strand_id
1 'polypeptide(L)'
;MGRAGIGPFWRAVPILLLALAVIGTRMMPASAGAPRRVFLPAVLAGGPACGPFPPQTYSSLPIEGAPTDRPAASHPDLNLALRGYRPVSAYLGLVDIPGEADAGAPQLAGLLVPRRPPRFTAAFQVYDWEWARDQRGGPITDPPVTLARLAASAGEPLYVPDSGYTLGNGFEVLVLYAEERRITLKYTREDNVVQGYTLHLEDICVHPNLVASYRRLDAAGRGELPALRAGQLIGVSPGADFGVAIRDAGRFLDPRSRKDWWQGY
;
A
#
# COMPACT_ATOMS: atom_id res chain seq x y z
N MET A 1 31.70 50.58 -63.80
CA MET A 1 30.33 50.95 -64.24
C MET A 1 29.59 51.49 -63.03
N GLY A 2 29.59 52.80 -62.81
CA GLY A 2 28.45 53.69 -63.13
C GLY A 2 27.55 53.83 -61.89
N ARG A 3 27.64 54.92 -61.10
CA ARG A 3 26.77 56.13 -61.14
C ARG A 3 25.27 55.79 -61.17
N ALA A 4 24.33 56.40 -60.47
CA ALA A 4 24.12 57.60 -59.64
C ALA A 4 22.65 57.45 -59.12
N GLY A 5 22.04 58.20 -58.20
CA GLY A 5 22.28 59.49 -57.55
C GLY A 5 21.25 59.70 -56.42
N ILE A 6 21.54 60.54 -55.42
CA ILE A 6 21.05 61.93 -55.23
C ILE A 6 19.55 61.94 -54.81
N GLY A 7 19.09 62.49 -53.69
CA GLY A 7 19.61 63.47 -52.74
C GLY A 7 18.51 63.82 -51.70
N PRO A 8 18.46 65.05 -51.13
CA PRO A 8 18.83 65.27 -49.73
C PRO A 8 17.80 66.10 -48.92
N PHE A 9 18.20 66.50 -47.69
CA PHE A 9 17.75 67.71 -46.94
C PHE A 9 16.37 67.61 -46.26
N TRP A 10 16.12 68.02 -45.00
CA TRP A 10 16.56 69.21 -44.24
C TRP A 10 16.39 69.02 -42.71
N ARG A 11 17.01 69.92 -41.96
CA ARG A 11 17.09 70.01 -40.49
C ARG A 11 15.75 70.38 -39.84
N ALA A 12 15.44 69.79 -38.70
CA ALA A 12 14.35 70.22 -37.80
C ALA A 12 14.90 71.02 -36.61
N VAL A 13 14.27 72.16 -36.33
CA VAL A 13 14.42 73.00 -35.11
C VAL A 13 13.00 73.16 -34.53
N PRO A 14 12.81 73.13 -33.20
CA PRO A 14 11.50 72.83 -32.61
C PRO A 14 10.64 74.08 -32.41
N ILE A 15 9.31 73.91 -32.45
CA ILE A 15 8.34 74.91 -32.02
C ILE A 15 7.57 74.34 -30.82
N LEU A 16 7.72 75.03 -29.69
CA LEU A 16 7.01 74.80 -28.45
C LEU A 16 5.61 75.42 -28.56
N LEU A 17 4.56 74.60 -28.42
CA LEU A 17 3.18 75.09 -28.29
C LEU A 17 2.56 74.52 -27.00
N LEU A 18 2.27 75.45 -26.08
CA LEU A 18 1.50 75.24 -24.86
C LEU A 18 0.04 74.93 -25.24
N ALA A 19 -0.51 73.80 -24.76
CA ALA A 19 -1.93 73.51 -24.85
C ALA A 19 -2.53 73.41 -23.44
N LEU A 20 -3.48 74.30 -23.13
CA LEU A 20 -4.29 74.28 -21.92
C LEU A 20 -5.14 73.01 -21.85
N ALA A 21 -5.08 72.29 -20.73
CA ALA A 21 -5.95 71.16 -20.44
C ALA A 21 -7.31 71.65 -19.91
N VAL A 22 -8.39 71.31 -20.62
CA VAL A 22 -9.77 71.46 -20.15
C VAL A 22 -10.11 70.25 -19.26
N ILE A 23 -10.40 70.50 -17.98
CA ILE A 23 -10.80 69.47 -17.02
C ILE A 23 -12.29 69.17 -17.23
N GLY A 24 -12.60 68.07 -17.90
CA GLY A 24 -13.95 67.49 -17.93
C GLY A 24 -14.09 66.45 -16.82
N THR A 25 -14.95 66.72 -15.83
CA THR A 25 -15.33 65.76 -14.78
C THR A 25 -16.11 64.59 -15.37
N ARG A 26 -15.47 63.42 -15.47
CA ARG A 26 -16.17 62.14 -15.73
C ARG A 26 -16.73 61.61 -14.41
N MET A 27 -18.06 61.49 -14.29
CA MET A 27 -18.67 60.61 -13.30
C MET A 27 -18.30 59.16 -13.62
N MET A 28 -17.59 58.49 -12.72
CA MET A 28 -17.35 57.05 -12.79
C MET A 28 -18.60 56.29 -12.34
N PRO A 29 -19.01 55.21 -13.03
CA PRO A 29 -20.07 54.34 -12.53
C PRO A 29 -19.57 53.56 -11.31
N ALA A 30 -20.49 53.29 -10.39
CA ALA A 30 -20.23 52.50 -9.19
C ALA A 30 -19.75 51.09 -9.56
N SER A 31 -18.63 50.68 -8.97
CA SER A 31 -18.08 49.33 -9.11
C SER A 31 -19.04 48.31 -8.48
N ALA A 32 -19.66 47.46 -9.30
CA ALA A 32 -20.37 46.28 -8.82
C ALA A 32 -19.34 45.35 -8.17
N GLY A 33 -19.51 45.08 -6.87
CA GLY A 33 -18.60 44.25 -6.09
C GLY A 33 -18.35 42.89 -6.73
N ALA A 34 -17.07 42.51 -6.84
CA ALA A 34 -16.67 41.23 -7.39
C ALA A 34 -17.32 40.07 -6.59
N PRO A 35 -17.80 39.00 -7.26
CA PRO A 35 -18.37 37.85 -6.57
C PRO A 35 -17.30 37.19 -5.71
N ARG A 36 -17.51 37.19 -4.38
CA ARG A 36 -16.66 36.45 -3.44
C ARG A 36 -16.82 34.96 -3.72
N ARG A 37 -15.78 34.31 -4.23
CA ARG A 37 -15.70 32.86 -4.29
C ARG A 37 -15.30 32.35 -2.92
N VAL A 38 -16.20 31.62 -2.27
CA VAL A 38 -15.89 30.85 -1.06
C VAL A 38 -15.48 29.47 -1.52
N PHE A 39 -14.23 29.09 -1.30
CA PHE A 39 -13.76 27.73 -1.49
C PHE A 39 -14.05 26.95 -0.21
N LEU A 40 -15.06 26.08 -0.26
CA LEU A 40 -15.27 25.09 0.78
C LEU A 40 -14.17 24.02 0.64
N PRO A 41 -13.46 23.65 1.71
CA PRO A 41 -12.61 22.47 1.66
C PRO A 41 -13.49 21.27 1.34
N ALA A 42 -13.15 20.54 0.28
CA ALA A 42 -13.73 19.24 0.04
C ALA A 42 -13.25 18.30 1.15
N VAL A 43 -14.09 18.07 2.16
CA VAL A 43 -13.94 16.89 3.01
C VAL A 43 -14.38 15.72 2.14
N LEU A 44 -13.42 15.13 1.42
CA LEU A 44 -13.60 13.77 0.93
C LEU A 44 -13.91 12.96 2.19
N ALA A 45 -15.06 12.27 2.21
CA ALA A 45 -15.31 11.26 3.20
C ALA A 45 -14.06 10.38 3.22
N GLY A 46 -13.33 10.39 4.34
CA GLY A 46 -12.18 9.50 4.51
C GLY A 46 -12.64 8.10 4.14
N GLY A 47 -11.77 7.34 3.46
CA GLY A 47 -12.05 5.93 3.17
C GLY A 47 -12.59 5.23 4.44
N PRO A 48 -13.44 4.20 4.29
CA PRO A 48 -14.24 3.66 5.38
C PRO A 48 -13.42 3.60 6.67
N ALA A 49 -13.86 4.41 7.65
CA ALA A 49 -13.13 4.60 8.88
C ALA A 49 -12.89 3.23 9.52
N CYS A 50 -11.66 2.97 9.97
CA CYS A 50 -11.39 1.75 10.72
C CYS A 50 -12.37 1.71 11.90
N GLY A 51 -13.21 0.67 11.91
CA GLY A 51 -14.32 0.54 12.84
C GLY A 51 -13.86 0.30 14.28
N PRO A 52 -14.80 0.15 15.23
CA PRO A 52 -14.43 -0.24 16.58
C PRO A 52 -13.78 -1.63 16.55
N PHE A 53 -12.67 -1.77 17.26
CA PHE A 53 -11.99 -3.04 17.44
C PHE A 53 -12.36 -3.64 18.79
N PRO A 54 -12.60 -4.96 18.89
CA PRO A 54 -12.71 -5.60 20.19
C PRO A 54 -11.34 -5.49 20.92
N PRO A 55 -11.31 -5.36 22.26
CA PRO A 55 -10.05 -5.25 22.99
C PRO A 55 -9.13 -6.45 22.73
N GLN A 56 -7.89 -6.18 22.32
CA GLN A 56 -6.87 -7.20 22.10
C GLN A 56 -5.52 -6.77 22.66
N THR A 57 -4.81 -7.72 23.25
CA THR A 57 -3.40 -7.58 23.66
C THR A 57 -2.50 -8.41 22.75
N TYR A 58 -1.28 -7.92 22.54
CA TYR A 58 -0.29 -8.58 21.69
C TYR A 58 1.02 -8.73 22.46
N SER A 59 1.56 -9.94 22.42
CA SER A 59 2.89 -10.27 22.94
C SER A 59 3.93 -10.10 21.85
N SER A 60 5.18 -10.40 22.19
CA SER A 60 6.32 -10.30 21.30
C SER A 60 7.30 -11.45 21.52
N LEU A 61 8.15 -11.69 20.53
CA LEU A 61 9.22 -12.67 20.58
C LEU A 61 10.53 -12.04 20.10
N PRO A 62 11.68 -12.46 20.65
CA PRO A 62 12.96 -12.07 20.10
C PRO A 62 13.11 -12.64 18.70
N ILE A 63 13.70 -11.88 17.79
CA ILE A 63 13.99 -12.36 16.45
C ILE A 63 15.11 -13.41 16.49
N GLU A 64 15.22 -14.19 15.43
CA GLU A 64 16.41 -15.01 15.16
C GLU A 64 17.29 -14.32 14.12
N GLY A 65 18.60 -14.25 14.40
CA GLY A 65 19.55 -13.53 13.56
C GLY A 65 19.60 -12.03 13.83
N ALA A 66 19.81 -11.24 12.78
CA ALA A 66 19.94 -9.79 12.86
C ALA A 66 18.66 -9.09 12.39
N PRO A 67 18.35 -7.89 12.90
CA PRO A 67 17.34 -7.03 12.32
C PRO A 67 17.57 -6.78 10.84
N THR A 68 16.49 -6.47 10.12
CA THR A 68 16.58 -6.10 8.71
C THR A 68 17.54 -4.93 8.45
N ASP A 69 18.14 -4.88 7.25
CA ASP A 69 19.26 -3.99 6.90
C ASP A 69 18.86 -2.51 6.71
N ARG A 70 17.56 -2.21 6.67
CA ARG A 70 17.01 -0.88 6.43
C ARG A 70 15.66 -0.70 7.15
N PRO A 71 15.18 0.53 7.36
CA PRO A 71 13.89 0.76 8.01
C PRO A 71 12.77 0.00 7.29
N ALA A 72 11.93 -0.70 8.06
CA ALA A 72 10.89 -1.58 7.50
C ALA A 72 9.87 -0.83 6.63
N ALA A 73 9.57 0.44 6.95
CA ALA A 73 8.73 1.31 6.14
C ALA A 73 9.29 1.59 4.74
N SER A 74 10.62 1.52 4.57
CA SER A 74 11.36 1.64 3.31
C SER A 74 11.84 0.29 2.75
N HIS A 75 11.39 -0.84 3.31
CA HIS A 75 11.84 -2.16 2.90
C HIS A 75 10.85 -2.80 1.92
N PRO A 76 11.18 -2.98 0.63
CA PRO A 76 10.23 -3.44 -0.40
C PRO A 76 9.77 -4.89 -0.20
N ASP A 77 10.52 -5.70 0.54
CA ASP A 77 10.06 -7.02 0.96
C ASP A 77 9.12 -7.04 2.16
N LEU A 78 9.16 -6.03 3.05
CA LEU A 78 8.33 -6.01 4.26
C LEU A 78 7.11 -5.11 4.07
N ASN A 79 7.28 -3.98 3.38
CA ASN A 79 6.22 -3.05 3.02
C ASN A 79 5.89 -3.20 1.52
N LEU A 80 4.87 -4.01 1.22
CA LEU A 80 4.48 -4.32 -0.15
C LEU A 80 4.07 -3.08 -0.96
N ALA A 81 3.67 -1.99 -0.30
CA ALA A 81 3.31 -0.71 -0.92
C ALA A 81 4.39 -0.16 -1.86
N LEU A 82 5.66 -0.37 -1.50
CA LEU A 82 6.80 0.16 -2.24
C LEU A 82 6.91 -0.53 -3.61
N ARG A 83 6.78 -1.85 -3.62
CA ARG A 83 6.64 -2.65 -4.84
C ARG A 83 5.37 -2.24 -5.58
N GLY A 84 4.25 -2.18 -4.89
CA GLY A 84 2.94 -1.99 -5.50
C GLY A 84 2.58 -3.15 -6.43
N TYR A 85 1.43 -3.03 -7.10
CA TYR A 85 0.90 -4.08 -7.96
C TYR A 85 0.01 -3.49 -9.05
N ARG A 86 -0.18 -4.25 -10.14
CA ARG A 86 -1.07 -3.90 -11.26
C ARG A 86 -2.17 -4.93 -11.43
N PRO A 87 -3.39 -4.53 -11.82
CA PRO A 87 -4.47 -5.47 -12.09
C PRO A 87 -4.12 -6.37 -13.28
N VAL A 88 -4.57 -7.62 -13.22
CA VAL A 88 -4.48 -8.58 -14.33
C VAL A 88 -5.84 -9.27 -14.50
N SER A 89 -6.20 -9.55 -15.75
CA SER A 89 -7.37 -10.38 -16.05
C SER A 89 -6.98 -11.85 -15.92
N ALA A 90 -7.37 -12.48 -14.82
CA ALA A 90 -7.11 -13.90 -14.54
C ALA A 90 -8.37 -14.58 -13.98
N TYR A 91 -8.39 -15.91 -13.99
CA TYR A 91 -9.49 -16.68 -13.40
C TYR A 91 -9.68 -16.36 -11.90
N LEU A 92 -10.88 -15.99 -11.48
CA LEU A 92 -11.19 -15.59 -10.10
C LEU A 92 -11.75 -16.75 -9.27
N GLY A 93 -11.08 -17.91 -9.36
CA GLY A 93 -11.39 -19.09 -8.56
C GLY A 93 -10.12 -19.80 -8.13
N LEU A 94 -10.29 -20.85 -7.32
CA LEU A 94 -9.21 -21.74 -6.94
C LEU A 94 -8.60 -22.42 -8.18
N VAL A 95 -7.28 -22.55 -8.18
CA VAL A 95 -6.53 -23.20 -9.26
C VAL A 95 -5.76 -24.40 -8.71
N ASP A 96 -5.65 -25.44 -9.54
CA ASP A 96 -4.85 -26.61 -9.25
C ASP A 96 -3.46 -26.42 -9.88
N ILE A 97 -2.46 -26.16 -9.04
CA ILE A 97 -1.07 -25.99 -9.45
C ILE A 97 -0.36 -27.34 -9.23
N PRO A 98 0.38 -27.87 -10.23
CA PRO A 98 1.09 -29.14 -10.06
C PRO A 98 2.24 -29.02 -9.04
N GLY A 99 2.66 -30.17 -8.52
CA GLY A 99 3.75 -30.29 -7.54
C GLY A 99 3.25 -30.61 -6.13
N GLU A 100 4.20 -30.92 -5.25
CA GLU A 100 3.92 -31.30 -3.86
C GLU A 100 3.26 -30.14 -3.10
N ALA A 101 2.33 -30.47 -2.20
CA ALA A 101 1.79 -29.52 -1.24
C ALA A 101 2.57 -29.61 0.07
N ASP A 102 2.70 -28.49 0.75
CA ASP A 102 3.27 -28.43 2.09
C ASP A 102 2.14 -28.49 3.12
N ALA A 103 2.12 -29.55 3.94
CA ALA A 103 1.11 -29.71 4.98
C ALA A 103 1.20 -28.62 6.07
N GLY A 104 2.34 -27.94 6.20
CA GLY A 104 2.55 -26.84 7.12
C GLY A 104 2.14 -25.47 6.59
N ALA A 105 1.81 -25.35 5.29
CA ALA A 105 1.48 -24.08 4.66
C ALA A 105 0.35 -23.31 5.37
N PRO A 106 0.43 -21.96 5.48
CA PRO A 106 -0.64 -21.15 6.04
C PRO A 106 -1.97 -21.36 5.31
N GLN A 107 -3.02 -21.68 6.07
CA GLN A 107 -4.35 -21.93 5.52
C GLN A 107 -5.16 -20.64 5.47
N LEU A 108 -5.17 -19.98 4.31
CA LEU A 108 -5.82 -18.67 4.10
C LEU A 108 -7.33 -18.65 4.41
N ALA A 109 -8.00 -19.80 4.38
CA ALA A 109 -9.38 -19.90 4.87
C ALA A 109 -9.54 -19.45 6.33
N GLY A 110 -8.47 -19.53 7.13
CA GLY A 110 -8.40 -19.06 8.52
C GLY A 110 -8.35 -17.54 8.69
N LEU A 111 -8.17 -16.75 7.62
CA LEU A 111 -8.27 -15.29 7.67
C LEU A 111 -9.66 -14.82 8.13
N LEU A 112 -10.70 -15.60 7.83
CA LEU A 112 -12.10 -15.28 8.05
C LEU A 112 -12.78 -16.36 8.89
N VAL A 113 -13.65 -15.96 9.81
CA VAL A 113 -14.41 -16.86 10.67
C VAL A 113 -15.91 -16.55 10.54
N PRO A 114 -16.77 -17.53 10.19
CA PRO A 114 -16.44 -18.94 9.91
C PRO A 114 -15.61 -19.11 8.63
N ARG A 115 -14.76 -20.16 8.62
CA ARG A 115 -13.97 -20.54 7.44
C ARG A 115 -14.90 -20.84 6.26
N ARG A 116 -14.56 -20.36 5.07
CA ARG A 116 -15.39 -20.52 3.85
C ARG A 116 -14.51 -20.58 2.59
N PRO A 117 -15.01 -21.17 1.47
CA PRO A 117 -14.31 -21.11 0.20
C PRO A 117 -14.03 -19.65 -0.19
N PRO A 118 -12.88 -19.35 -0.81
CA PRO A 118 -12.58 -17.99 -1.22
C PRO A 118 -13.50 -17.54 -2.34
N ARG A 119 -13.88 -16.26 -2.28
CA ARG A 119 -14.40 -15.54 -3.43
C ARG A 119 -13.39 -14.47 -3.80
N PHE A 120 -12.65 -14.70 -4.87
CA PHE A 120 -11.71 -13.72 -5.39
C PHE A 120 -12.45 -12.63 -6.16
N THR A 121 -12.22 -11.36 -5.83
CA THR A 121 -12.89 -10.21 -6.48
C THR A 121 -12.02 -9.57 -7.55
N ALA A 122 -10.70 -9.70 -7.45
CA ALA A 122 -9.73 -9.21 -8.41
C ALA A 122 -8.39 -9.92 -8.25
N ALA A 123 -7.57 -9.88 -9.31
CA ALA A 123 -6.25 -10.49 -9.36
C ALA A 123 -5.21 -9.46 -9.83
N PHE A 124 -3.99 -9.59 -9.33
CA PHE A 124 -2.92 -8.63 -9.55
C PHE A 124 -1.55 -9.31 -9.72
N GLN A 125 -0.65 -8.57 -10.36
CA GLN A 125 0.79 -8.85 -10.42
C GLN A 125 1.53 -7.78 -9.62
N VAL A 126 2.29 -8.22 -8.62
CA VAL A 126 3.20 -7.41 -7.82
C VAL A 126 4.39 -7.04 -8.69
N TYR A 127 4.89 -5.81 -8.54
CA TYR A 127 6.14 -5.44 -9.20
C TYR A 127 7.34 -6.04 -8.48
N ASP A 128 8.31 -6.46 -9.26
CA ASP A 128 9.61 -6.82 -8.74
C ASP A 128 10.35 -5.58 -8.19
N TRP A 129 11.49 -5.81 -7.54
CA TRP A 129 12.36 -4.77 -7.02
C TRP A 129 13.74 -4.89 -7.66
N GLU A 130 14.18 -3.81 -8.28
CA GLU A 130 15.49 -3.75 -8.91
C GLU A 130 16.53 -3.29 -7.88
N TRP A 131 17.06 -4.25 -7.12
CA TRP A 131 17.93 -4.02 -5.96
C TRP A 131 19.16 -3.16 -6.26
N ALA A 132 19.77 -3.32 -7.45
CA ALA A 132 20.94 -2.54 -7.83
C ALA A 132 20.67 -1.03 -7.96
N ARG A 133 19.41 -0.64 -8.21
CA ARG A 133 18.98 0.75 -8.37
C ARG A 133 18.04 1.21 -7.26
N ASP A 134 17.71 0.32 -6.33
CA ASP A 134 16.74 0.51 -5.25
C ASP A 134 15.42 1.15 -5.75
N GLN A 135 14.84 0.55 -6.79
CA GLN A 135 13.59 1.05 -7.40
C GLN A 135 12.67 -0.09 -7.84
N ARG A 136 11.41 0.26 -8.10
CA ARG A 136 10.42 -0.67 -8.67
C ARG A 136 10.88 -1.20 -10.02
N GLY A 137 10.87 -2.52 -10.16
CA GLY A 137 11.17 -3.24 -11.40
C GLY A 137 9.93 -3.53 -12.25
N GLY A 138 10.06 -4.51 -13.14
CA GLY A 138 8.96 -5.02 -13.95
C GLY A 138 7.94 -5.83 -13.13
N PRO A 139 6.72 -6.03 -13.64
CA PRO A 139 5.72 -6.90 -13.01
C PRO A 139 6.22 -8.36 -12.96
N ILE A 140 6.00 -9.03 -11.83
CA ILE A 140 6.24 -10.48 -11.72
C ILE A 140 5.13 -11.20 -12.50
N THR A 141 5.51 -11.96 -13.52
CA THR A 141 4.57 -12.65 -14.41
C THR A 141 4.50 -14.16 -14.21
N ASP A 142 5.38 -14.71 -13.37
CA ASP A 142 5.35 -16.12 -12.96
C ASP A 142 5.45 -16.22 -11.41
N PRO A 143 4.34 -16.53 -10.71
CA PRO A 143 3.03 -16.93 -11.26
C PRO A 143 2.26 -15.77 -11.91
N PRO A 144 1.23 -16.05 -12.74
CA PRO A 144 0.45 -15.02 -13.43
C PRO A 144 -0.34 -14.11 -12.46
N VAL A 145 -0.62 -14.58 -11.25
CA VAL A 145 -1.23 -13.83 -10.15
C VAL A 145 -0.35 -13.98 -8.92
N THR A 146 0.06 -12.86 -8.33
CA THR A 146 0.90 -12.84 -7.12
C THR A 146 0.23 -12.12 -5.95
N LEU A 147 -0.90 -11.45 -6.21
CA LEU A 147 -1.79 -10.89 -5.19
C LEU A 147 -3.23 -11.08 -5.66
N ALA A 148 -4.11 -11.50 -4.76
CA ALA A 148 -5.53 -11.62 -5.04
C ALA A 148 -6.34 -10.83 -4.00
N ARG A 149 -7.49 -10.28 -4.39
CA ARG A 149 -8.43 -9.69 -3.45
C ARG A 149 -9.45 -10.72 -3.01
N LEU A 150 -9.64 -10.85 -1.71
CA LEU A 150 -10.60 -11.75 -1.09
C LEU A 150 -11.83 -10.97 -0.64
N ALA A 151 -13.02 -11.46 -1.02
CA ALA A 151 -14.28 -10.86 -0.59
C ALA A 151 -14.44 -10.96 0.93
N ALA A 152 -14.84 -9.84 1.55
CA ALA A 152 -15.15 -9.71 2.96
C ALA A 152 -16.32 -8.73 3.14
N SER A 153 -16.87 -8.66 4.34
CA SER A 153 -17.81 -7.60 4.71
C SER A 153 -17.07 -6.46 5.41
N ALA A 154 -17.58 -5.23 5.28
CA ALA A 154 -17.04 -4.11 6.05
C ALA A 154 -17.22 -4.39 7.56
N GLY A 155 -16.16 -4.19 8.33
CA GLY A 155 -16.08 -4.54 9.75
C GLY A 155 -15.84 -6.01 10.05
N GLU A 156 -15.73 -6.88 9.04
CA GLU A 156 -15.51 -8.32 9.27
C GLU A 156 -14.14 -8.56 9.92
N PRO A 157 -14.08 -9.25 11.08
CA PRO A 157 -12.83 -9.56 11.76
C PRO A 157 -11.89 -10.41 10.90
N LEU A 158 -10.60 -10.07 10.95
CA LEU A 158 -9.53 -10.80 10.28
C LEU A 158 -8.59 -11.42 11.32
N TYR A 159 -8.17 -12.65 11.08
CA TYR A 159 -7.39 -13.45 12.03
C TYR A 159 -6.09 -13.97 11.41
N VAL A 160 -5.13 -14.33 12.25
CA VAL A 160 -3.92 -15.04 11.81
C VAL A 160 -4.32 -16.41 11.24
N PRO A 161 -3.96 -16.69 9.97
CA PRO A 161 -4.15 -18.01 9.38
C PRO A 161 -3.31 -19.05 10.12
N ASP A 162 -3.96 -20.16 10.44
CA ASP A 162 -3.35 -21.33 11.04
C ASP A 162 -2.33 -21.97 10.09
N SER A 163 -1.26 -22.51 10.65
CA SER A 163 -0.20 -23.22 9.93
C SER A 163 0.28 -24.41 10.75
N GLY A 164 1.00 -25.35 10.11
CA GLY A 164 1.64 -26.44 10.85
C GLY A 164 2.90 -26.02 11.61
N TYR A 165 3.31 -24.74 11.51
CA TYR A 165 4.54 -24.23 12.10
C TYR A 165 4.32 -23.62 13.47
N THR A 166 5.39 -23.56 14.27
CA THR A 166 5.38 -22.82 15.54
C THR A 166 6.68 -22.07 15.73
N LEU A 167 6.59 -20.86 16.29
CA LEU A 167 7.73 -20.05 16.71
C LEU A 167 8.07 -20.30 18.19
N GLY A 168 7.45 -21.30 18.83
CA GLY A 168 7.53 -21.54 20.26
C GLY A 168 6.51 -20.73 21.07
N ASN A 169 6.26 -21.15 22.31
CA ASN A 169 5.31 -20.52 23.24
C ASN A 169 3.87 -20.39 22.68
N GLY A 170 3.53 -21.22 21.68
CA GLY A 170 2.26 -21.25 20.96
C GLY A 170 2.02 -20.05 20.03
N PHE A 171 3.06 -19.33 19.64
CA PHE A 171 3.02 -18.36 18.55
C PHE A 171 3.28 -19.04 17.21
N GLU A 172 2.73 -18.48 16.13
CA GLU A 172 2.91 -18.96 14.76
C GLU A 172 3.49 -17.91 13.83
N VAL A 173 3.22 -16.64 14.08
CA VAL A 173 3.70 -15.57 13.21
C VAL A 173 4.42 -14.47 13.98
N LEU A 174 5.43 -13.91 13.33
CA LEU A 174 6.10 -12.67 13.69
C LEU A 174 5.59 -11.55 12.77
N VAL A 175 5.37 -10.34 13.31
CA VAL A 175 4.95 -9.17 12.53
C VAL A 175 6.16 -8.38 12.09
N LEU A 176 6.53 -8.54 10.81
CA LEU A 176 7.68 -7.84 10.25
C LEU A 176 7.36 -6.38 9.91
N TYR A 177 6.10 -6.10 9.57
CA TYR A 177 5.64 -4.75 9.28
C TYR A 177 4.17 -4.58 9.64
N ALA A 178 3.80 -3.44 10.24
CA ALA A 178 2.41 -3.07 10.46
C ALA A 178 2.23 -1.55 10.41
N GLU A 179 1.21 -1.12 9.67
CA GLU A 179 0.63 0.22 9.76
C GLU A 179 -0.89 0.12 9.75
N GLU A 180 -1.60 1.25 9.77
CA GLU A 180 -3.06 1.29 9.90
C GLU A 180 -3.77 0.45 8.83
N ARG A 181 -3.19 0.32 7.63
CA ARG A 181 -3.85 -0.28 6.46
C ARG A 181 -3.20 -1.52 5.87
N ARG A 182 -2.09 -1.99 6.42
CA ARG A 182 -1.43 -3.22 5.96
C ARG A 182 -0.57 -3.86 7.03
N ILE A 183 -0.35 -5.16 6.89
CA ILE A 183 0.47 -5.95 7.79
C ILE A 183 1.22 -7.03 7.01
N THR A 184 2.42 -7.35 7.47
CA THR A 184 3.25 -8.45 6.97
C THR A 184 3.52 -9.44 8.08
N LEU A 185 3.06 -10.68 7.89
CA LEU A 185 3.19 -11.79 8.84
C LEU A 185 4.23 -12.78 8.31
N LYS A 186 5.09 -13.28 9.19
CA LYS A 186 6.14 -14.24 8.87
C LYS A 186 6.03 -15.48 9.73
N TYR A 187 6.08 -16.66 9.12
CA TYR A 187 5.94 -17.97 9.80
C TYR A 187 7.28 -18.55 10.28
N THR A 188 8.28 -17.69 10.42
CA THR A 188 9.59 -17.98 11.02
C THR A 188 10.01 -16.78 11.89
N ARG A 189 11.14 -16.88 12.61
CA ARG A 189 11.55 -15.86 13.59
C ARG A 189 12.54 -14.82 13.06
N GLU A 190 13.01 -14.97 11.83
CA GLU A 190 13.95 -14.03 11.22
C GLU A 190 13.24 -12.75 10.76
N ASP A 191 13.93 -11.60 10.91
CA ASP A 191 13.45 -10.30 10.44
C ASP A 191 13.72 -10.08 8.94
N ASN A 192 13.28 -11.04 8.12
CA ASN A 192 13.39 -11.00 6.66
C ASN A 192 12.41 -12.00 6.01
N VAL A 193 12.41 -12.04 4.69
CA VAL A 193 11.52 -12.92 3.90
C VAL A 193 12.24 -14.12 3.26
N VAL A 194 13.51 -14.34 3.58
CA VAL A 194 14.42 -15.23 2.83
C VAL A 194 14.07 -16.71 2.96
N GLN A 195 13.53 -17.16 4.09
CA GLN A 195 13.14 -18.55 4.31
C GLN A 195 11.74 -18.65 4.92
N GLY A 196 10.92 -19.60 4.46
CA GLY A 196 9.58 -19.85 4.98
C GLY A 196 8.52 -18.84 4.54
N TYR A 197 7.27 -19.11 4.92
CA TYR A 197 6.13 -18.36 4.41
C TYR A 197 6.01 -16.95 4.97
N THR A 198 5.64 -16.01 4.10
CA THR A 198 5.31 -14.62 4.45
C THR A 198 3.96 -14.25 3.84
N LEU A 199 3.07 -13.64 4.62
CA LEU A 199 1.81 -13.09 4.13
C LEU A 199 1.86 -11.56 4.17
N HIS A 200 1.49 -10.94 3.06
CA HIS A 200 1.19 -9.51 3.00
C HIS A 200 -0.32 -9.34 2.91
N LEU A 201 -0.91 -8.59 3.83
CA LEU A 201 -2.31 -8.21 3.77
C LEU A 201 -2.42 -6.71 3.54
N GLU A 202 -3.10 -6.35 2.46
CA GLU A 202 -3.25 -4.98 1.98
C GLU A 202 -4.71 -4.53 2.10
N ASP A 203 -4.92 -3.23 2.29
CA ASP A 203 -6.25 -2.62 2.42
C ASP A 203 -7.11 -3.14 3.57
N ILE A 204 -6.49 -3.63 4.64
CA ILE A 204 -7.19 -3.98 5.88
C ILE A 204 -7.23 -2.78 6.84
N CYS A 205 -7.85 -2.94 8.00
CA CYS A 205 -7.69 -2.06 9.15
C CYS A 205 -7.00 -2.86 10.25
N VAL A 206 -5.70 -2.62 10.46
CA VAL A 206 -4.92 -3.36 11.48
C VAL A 206 -5.34 -2.88 12.86
N HIS A 207 -5.41 -3.80 13.82
CA HIS A 207 -5.78 -3.48 15.19
C HIS A 207 -4.82 -2.43 15.79
N PRO A 208 -5.32 -1.33 16.39
CA PRO A 208 -4.48 -0.22 16.84
C PRO A 208 -3.43 -0.63 17.89
N ASN A 209 -3.77 -1.51 18.84
CA ASN A 209 -2.80 -2.04 19.79
C ASN A 209 -1.68 -2.86 19.12
N LEU A 210 -1.94 -3.51 17.98
CA LEU A 210 -0.91 -4.23 17.23
C LEU A 210 0.02 -3.26 16.53
N VAL A 211 -0.52 -2.23 15.85
CA VAL A 211 0.26 -1.15 15.24
C VAL A 211 1.11 -0.43 16.29
N ALA A 212 0.55 -0.12 17.45
CA ALA A 212 1.28 0.52 18.55
C ALA A 212 2.40 -0.37 19.10
N SER A 213 2.14 -1.67 19.27
CA SER A 213 3.17 -2.63 19.70
C SER A 213 4.30 -2.75 18.68
N TYR A 214 3.96 -2.88 17.40
CA TYR A 214 4.91 -2.90 16.31
C TYR A 214 5.78 -1.65 16.27
N ARG A 215 5.18 -0.45 16.25
CA ARG A 215 5.92 0.83 16.20
C ARG A 215 6.88 1.00 17.37
N ARG A 216 6.46 0.60 18.58
CA ARG A 216 7.32 0.65 19.78
C ARG A 216 8.55 -0.23 19.61
N LEU A 217 8.35 -1.47 19.16
CA LEU A 217 9.42 -2.45 18.99
C LEU A 217 10.33 -2.14 17.79
N ASP A 218 9.76 -1.58 16.72
CA ASP A 218 10.50 -1.06 15.58
C ASP A 218 11.43 0.09 15.99
N ALA A 219 10.90 1.08 16.71
CA ALA A 219 11.69 2.19 17.25
C ALA A 219 12.74 1.75 18.29
N ALA A 220 12.53 0.61 18.95
CA ALA A 220 13.48 0.00 19.88
C ALA A 220 14.59 -0.81 19.19
N GLY A 221 14.63 -0.85 17.84
CA GLY A 221 15.69 -1.50 17.08
C GLY A 221 15.39 -2.94 16.65
N ARG A 222 14.13 -3.38 16.72
CA ARG A 222 13.63 -4.63 16.10
C ARG A 222 14.28 -5.94 16.58
N GLY A 223 15.06 -5.93 17.67
CA GLY A 223 15.56 -7.17 18.28
C GLY A 223 14.46 -8.07 18.84
N GLU A 224 13.26 -7.50 19.01
CA GLU A 224 12.03 -8.19 19.37
C GLU A 224 10.91 -7.63 18.48
N LEU A 225 9.96 -8.45 18.06
CA LEU A 225 8.82 -8.04 17.23
C LEU A 225 7.51 -8.66 17.75
N PRO A 226 6.34 -8.06 17.45
CA PRO A 226 5.07 -8.64 17.87
C PRO A 226 4.92 -10.06 17.32
N ALA A 227 4.44 -10.97 18.16
CA ALA A 227 4.21 -12.36 17.83
C ALA A 227 2.75 -12.74 18.11
N LEU A 228 2.14 -13.49 17.20
CA LEU A 228 0.72 -13.82 17.26
C LEU A 228 0.49 -15.32 17.13
N ARG A 229 -0.59 -15.78 17.76
CA ARG A 229 -1.06 -17.16 17.72
C ARG A 229 -1.99 -17.37 16.52
N ALA A 230 -2.13 -18.60 16.02
CA ALA A 230 -3.21 -18.94 15.10
C ALA A 230 -4.56 -18.49 15.64
N GLY A 231 -5.41 -17.97 14.75
CA GLY A 231 -6.74 -17.49 15.12
C GLY A 231 -6.75 -16.23 15.98
N GLN A 232 -5.60 -15.58 16.23
CA GLN A 232 -5.57 -14.30 16.92
C GLN A 232 -6.04 -13.17 16.00
N LEU A 233 -6.86 -12.27 16.53
CA LEU A 233 -7.37 -11.12 15.79
C LEU A 233 -6.22 -10.19 15.37
N ILE A 234 -6.14 -9.86 14.08
CA ILE A 234 -5.16 -8.92 13.52
C ILE A 234 -5.79 -7.57 13.16
N GLY A 235 -7.09 -7.54 12.89
CA GLY A 235 -7.77 -6.36 12.40
C GLY A 235 -9.17 -6.65 11.87
N VAL A 236 -9.67 -5.76 11.02
CA VAL A 236 -10.96 -5.91 10.34
C VAL A 236 -10.84 -5.54 8.86
N SER A 237 -11.73 -6.06 8.02
CA SER A 237 -11.88 -5.55 6.65
C SER A 237 -12.58 -4.18 6.68
N PRO A 238 -12.02 -3.12 6.08
CA PRO A 238 -12.68 -1.82 6.00
C PRO A 238 -13.77 -1.77 4.93
N GLY A 239 -13.81 -2.74 4.02
CA GLY A 239 -14.71 -2.73 2.86
C GLY A 239 -15.14 -4.11 2.42
N ALA A 240 -15.48 -4.21 1.14
CA ALA A 240 -16.01 -5.44 0.54
C ALA A 240 -14.93 -6.49 0.19
N ASP A 241 -13.65 -6.12 0.28
CA ASP A 241 -12.52 -7.01 0.05
C ASP A 241 -11.21 -6.42 0.62
N PHE A 242 -10.20 -7.28 0.67
CA PHE A 242 -8.82 -6.92 1.04
C PHE A 242 -7.83 -7.74 0.20
N GLY A 243 -6.60 -7.26 0.06
CA GLY A 243 -5.55 -7.94 -0.72
C GLY A 243 -4.76 -8.95 0.11
N VAL A 244 -4.42 -10.09 -0.49
CA VAL A 244 -3.47 -11.06 0.07
C VAL A 244 -2.41 -11.42 -0.97
N ALA A 245 -1.15 -11.38 -0.56
CA ALA A 245 -0.02 -11.94 -1.29
C ALA A 245 0.76 -12.89 -0.38
N ILE A 246 1.30 -13.95 -0.96
CA ILE A 246 2.07 -14.98 -0.24
C ILE A 246 3.47 -15.03 -0.85
N ARG A 247 4.47 -15.18 0.01
CA ARG A 247 5.81 -15.54 -0.40
C ARG A 247 6.25 -16.82 0.30
N ASP A 248 7.06 -17.59 -0.40
CA ASP A 248 7.89 -18.64 0.20
C ASP A 248 9.34 -18.43 -0.24
N ALA A 249 10.26 -18.48 0.71
CA ALA A 249 11.68 -18.24 0.51
C ALA A 249 11.98 -17.01 -0.39
N GLY A 250 11.26 -15.91 -0.16
CA GLY A 250 11.39 -14.67 -0.91
C GLY A 250 10.68 -14.63 -2.28
N ARG A 251 10.15 -15.74 -2.80
CA ARG A 251 9.42 -15.75 -4.08
C ARG A 251 7.92 -15.56 -3.87
N PHE A 252 7.28 -14.70 -4.66
CA PHE A 252 5.81 -14.59 -4.67
C PHE A 252 5.15 -15.83 -5.25
N LEU A 253 4.07 -16.28 -4.61
CA LEU A 253 3.27 -17.44 -5.00
C LEU A 253 1.85 -17.03 -5.40
N ASP A 254 1.12 -17.94 -6.04
CA ASP A 254 -0.27 -17.69 -6.46
C ASP A 254 -1.22 -17.93 -5.27
N PRO A 255 -1.89 -16.89 -4.72
CA PRO A 255 -2.76 -17.04 -3.56
C PRO A 255 -4.00 -17.90 -3.84
N ARG A 256 -4.26 -18.28 -5.09
CA ARG A 256 -5.40 -19.10 -5.50
C ARG A 256 -5.10 -20.61 -5.49
N SER A 257 -3.87 -21.02 -5.21
CA SER A 257 -3.51 -22.45 -5.20
C SER A 257 -4.36 -23.23 -4.19
N ARG A 258 -5.23 -24.11 -4.68
CA ARG A 258 -6.16 -24.89 -3.86
C ARG A 258 -5.41 -25.76 -2.85
N LYS A 259 -4.47 -26.56 -3.35
CA LYS A 259 -3.75 -27.58 -2.56
C LYS A 259 -2.92 -26.98 -1.42
N ASP A 260 -2.43 -25.75 -1.61
CA ASP A 260 -1.49 -25.14 -0.68
C ASP A 260 -2.22 -24.35 0.42
N TRP A 261 -3.17 -23.48 0.05
CA TRP A 261 -3.71 -22.47 0.98
C TRP A 261 -5.16 -22.68 1.39
N TRP A 262 -5.87 -23.56 0.68
CA TRP A 262 -7.33 -23.70 0.77
C TRP A 262 -7.73 -25.16 0.99
N GLN A 263 -6.97 -25.88 1.82
CA GLN A 263 -7.24 -27.29 2.09
C GLN A 263 -8.65 -27.46 2.67
N GLY A 264 -9.41 -28.40 2.08
CA GLY A 264 -10.82 -28.64 2.42
C GLY A 264 -11.83 -27.90 1.53
N TYR A 265 -11.40 -27.17 0.50
CA TYR A 265 -12.26 -26.45 -0.47
C TYR A 265 -11.89 -26.71 -1.93
#